data_AF-X0SQA7-F1
#
_entry.id   AF-X0SQA7-F1
#
_cell.length_a   1.000
_cell.length_b   1.000
_cell.length_c   1.000
_cell.angle_alpha   90.00
_cell.angle_beta   90.00
_cell.angle_gamma   90.00
#
_symmetry.space_group_name_H-M   'P 1'
#
loop_
_entity.id
_entity.type
_entity.pdbx_description
1 polymer ?
#
loop_
_entity_poly.entity_id
_entity_poly.type
_entity_poly.pdbx_seq_one_letter_code
_entity_poly.pdbx_strand_id
1 'polypeptide(L)' 'RIPVIGCGGIACAEDALEFIMAGATVVQIGTASLTNPQIGLNVLEGIESFMRQNGVQNLTELIGIALA' A
#
# COMPACT_ATOMS: atom_id res chain seq x y z
N ARG A 1 -14.99 -13.49 2.12
CA ARG A 1 -14.35 -12.16 2.28
C ARG A 1 -14.43 -11.46 0.93
N ILE A 2 -14.83 -10.19 0.87
CA ILE A 2 -14.92 -9.44 -0.40
C ILE A 2 -13.61 -8.65 -0.56
N PRO A 3 -12.82 -8.86 -1.63
CA PRO A 3 -11.62 -8.04 -1.88
C PRO A 3 -11.98 -6.57 -2.07
N VAL A 4 -11.19 -5.68 -1.50
CA VAL A 4 -11.41 -4.22 -1.57
C VAL A 4 -10.23 -3.56 -2.30
N ILE A 5 -10.55 -2.61 -3.17
CA ILE A 5 -9.57 -1.72 -3.81
C ILE A 5 -9.58 -0.40 -3.05
N GLY A 6 -8.46 -0.06 -2.40
CA GLY A 6 -8.25 1.22 -1.73
C GLY A 6 -7.91 2.31 -2.75
N CYS A 7 -8.58 3.45 -2.68
CA CYS A 7 -8.34 4.56 -3.61
C CYS A 7 -8.51 5.89 -2.87
N GLY A 8 -7.62 6.84 -3.18
CA GLY A 8 -7.69 8.23 -2.71
C GLY A 8 -6.53 8.58 -1.79
N GLY A 9 -5.86 9.70 -2.09
CA GLY A 9 -4.83 10.28 -1.21
C GLY A 9 -3.46 9.59 -1.21
N ILE A 10 -3.29 8.43 -1.85
CA ILE A 10 -2.03 7.68 -1.84
C ILE A 10 -0.94 8.43 -2.62
N ALA A 11 0.06 8.91 -1.90
CA ALA A 11 1.20 9.67 -2.41
C ALA A 11 2.56 9.19 -1.86
N CYS A 12 2.58 8.21 -0.95
CA CYS A 12 3.77 7.50 -0.52
C CYS A 12 3.47 6.05 -0.11
N ALA A 13 4.50 5.30 0.29
CA ALA A 13 4.37 3.90 0.67
C ALA A 13 3.55 3.70 1.96
N GLU A 14 3.70 4.63 2.90
CA GLU A 14 2.97 4.65 4.16
C GLU A 14 1.46 4.72 3.92
N ASP A 15 1.00 5.63 3.05
CA ASP A 15 -0.43 5.73 2.70
C ASP A 15 -0.96 4.38 2.14
N ALA A 16 -0.21 3.76 1.22
CA ALA A 16 -0.58 2.49 0.63
C ALA A 16 -0.64 1.37 1.66
N LEU A 17 0.34 1.32 2.58
CA LEU A 17 0.39 0.36 3.68
C LEU A 17 -0.80 0.56 4.63
N GLU A 18 -1.20 1.79 4.95
CA GLU A 18 -2.38 2.06 5.77
C GLU A 18 -3.65 1.49 5.15
N PHE A 19 -3.87 1.68 3.84
CA PHE A 19 -5.01 1.07 3.14
C PHE A 19 -4.96 -0.45 3.19
N ILE A 20 -3.80 -1.06 2.97
CA ILE A 20 -3.60 -2.51 3.03
C ILE A 20 -3.89 -3.02 4.45
N MET A 21 -3.34 -2.38 5.46
CA MET A 21 -3.54 -2.69 6.88
C MET A 21 -5.00 -2.54 7.31
N ALA A 22 -5.74 -1.57 6.74
CA ALA A 22 -7.17 -1.42 6.94
C ALA A 22 -8.01 -2.49 6.23
N GLY A 23 -7.44 -3.22 5.27
CA GLY A 23 -8.10 -4.36 4.60
C GLY A 23 -8.15 -4.30 3.08
N ALA A 24 -7.55 -3.30 2.44
CA ALA A 24 -7.43 -3.25 0.99
C ALA A 24 -6.54 -4.40 0.49
N THR A 25 -6.99 -5.08 -0.56
CA THR A 25 -6.20 -6.11 -1.27
C THR A 25 -5.34 -5.49 -2.38
N VAL A 26 -5.79 -4.36 -2.91
CA VAL A 26 -5.13 -3.59 -3.97
C VAL A 26 -5.29 -2.12 -3.65
N VAL A 27 -4.34 -1.29 -4.06
CA VAL A 27 -4.40 0.17 -3.95
C VAL A 27 -4.27 0.84 -5.31
N GLN A 28 -4.91 2.00 -5.50
CA GLN A 28 -4.84 2.80 -6.71
C GLN A 28 -4.24 4.19 -6.43
N ILE A 29 -3.31 4.61 -7.30
CA ILE A 29 -2.72 5.93 -7.30
C ILE A 29 -3.26 6.73 -8.49
N GLY A 30 -3.90 7.87 -8.20
CA GLY A 30 -4.50 8.76 -9.21
C GLY A 30 -3.78 10.09 -9.29
N THR A 31 -4.19 11.05 -8.45
CA THR A 31 -3.70 12.44 -8.49
C THR A 31 -2.18 12.56 -8.39
N ALA A 32 -1.52 11.76 -7.54
CA ALA A 32 -0.07 11.83 -7.37
C ALA A 32 0.70 11.45 -8.65
N SER A 33 0.11 10.63 -9.52
CA SER A 33 0.71 10.25 -10.81
C SER A 33 0.82 11.42 -11.79
N LEU A 34 0.01 12.48 -11.61
CA LEU A 34 0.04 13.67 -12.46
C LEU A 34 1.28 14.53 -12.23
N THR A 35 1.83 14.52 -11.02
CA THR A 35 3.03 15.29 -10.65
C THR A 35 4.28 14.42 -10.65
N ASN A 36 4.14 13.13 -10.36
CA ASN A 36 5.23 12.16 -10.38
C ASN A 36 4.81 10.88 -11.14
N PRO A 37 5.18 10.73 -12.42
CA PRO A 37 4.88 9.53 -13.20
C PRO A 37 5.50 8.24 -12.63
N GLN A 38 6.56 8.34 -11.81
CA GLN A 38 7.22 7.20 -11.18
C GLN A 38 6.63 6.85 -9.81
N ILE A 39 5.57 7.54 -9.36
CA ILE A 39 5.05 7.37 -7.99
C ILE A 39 4.70 5.91 -7.65
N GLY A 40 4.20 5.15 -8.62
CA GLY A 40 3.91 3.72 -8.41
C GLY A 40 5.14 2.90 -8.06
N LEU A 41 6.30 3.19 -8.68
CA LEU A 41 7.57 2.53 -8.35
C LEU A 41 8.08 2.97 -6.98
N ASN A 42 8.01 4.27 -6.68
CA ASN A 42 8.44 4.79 -5.37
C ASN A 42 7.64 4.16 -4.22
N VAL A 43 6.32 4.01 -4.40
CA VAL A 43 5.42 3.36 -3.45
C VAL A 43 5.78 1.87 -3.31
N LEU A 44 6.01 1.17 -4.42
CA LEU A 44 6.41 -0.24 -4.41
C LEU A 44 7.73 -0.45 -3.64
N GLU A 45 8.76 0.34 -3.95
CA GLU A 45 10.08 0.26 -3.29
C GLU A 45 9.98 0.54 -1.79
N GLY A 46 9.15 1.51 -1.39
CA GLY A 46 8.89 1.81 0.02
C GLY A 46 8.16 0.68 0.74
N ILE A 47 7.16 0.05 0.11
CA ILE A 47 6.48 -1.14 0.64
C ILE A 47 7.47 -2.29 0.82
N GLU A 48 8.30 -2.59 -0.19
CA GLU A 48 9.33 -3.63 -0.09
C GLU A 48 10.34 -3.34 1.02
N SER A 49 10.73 -2.06 1.18
CA SER A 49 11.61 -1.61 2.25
C SER A 49 10.99 -1.85 3.62
N PHE A 50 9.72 -1.45 3.79
CA PHE A 50 8.96 -1.71 5.02
C PHE A 50 8.88 -3.21 5.33
N MET A 51 8.56 -4.04 4.34
CA MET A 51 8.47 -5.49 4.51
C MET A 51 9.81 -6.09 4.96
N ARG A 52 10.93 -5.71 4.31
CA ARG A 52 12.27 -6.14 4.70
C ARG A 52 12.63 -5.73 6.13
N GLN A 53 12.36 -4.48 6.50
CA GLN A 53 12.68 -3.95 7.82
C GLN A 53 11.88 -4.61 8.94
N ASN A 54 10.64 -5.03 8.66
CA ASN A 54 9.75 -5.66 9.63
C ASN A 54 9.71 -7.19 9.55
N GLY A 55 10.53 -7.81 8.68
CA GLY A 55 10.56 -9.26 8.52
C GLY A 55 9.28 -9.87 7.91
N VAL A 56 8.48 -9.06 7.22
CA VAL A 56 7.23 -9.49 6.57
C VAL A 56 7.59 -10.21 5.27
N GLN A 57 7.24 -11.49 5.17
CA GLN A 57 7.59 -12.33 4.01
C GLN A 57 6.57 -12.14 2.88
N ASN A 58 5.31 -11.91 3.22
CA ASN A 58 4.23 -11.75 2.26
C ASN A 58 3.33 -10.56 2.60
N LEU A 59 3.05 -9.71 1.62
CA LEU A 59 2.17 -8.54 1.78
C LEU A 59 0.78 -8.92 2.29
N THR A 60 0.31 -10.14 1.98
CA THR A 60 -1.00 -10.62 2.45
C THR A 60 -1.10 -10.72 3.98
N GLU A 61 0.02 -10.83 4.69
CA GLU A 61 0.07 -10.82 6.15
C GLU A 61 -0.37 -9.47 6.73
N LEU A 62 -0.22 -8.39 5.96
CA LEU A 62 -0.61 -7.05 6.38
C LEU A 62 -2.10 -6.77 6.11
N ILE A 63 -2.78 -7.54 5.26
CA ILE A 63 -4.15 -7.22 4.83
C ILE A 63 -5.14 -7.34 6.01
N GLY A 64 -5.62 -6.19 6.48
CA GLY A 64 -6.61 -6.11 7.56
C GLY A 64 -6.02 -6.26 8.97
N ILE A 65 -4.70 -6.15 9.13
CA ILE A 65 -4.04 -6.28 10.44
C ILE A 65 -4.46 -5.20 11.45
N ALA A 66 -4.92 -4.03 10.98
CA ALA A 66 -5.41 -2.94 11.83
C ALA A 66 -6.84 -3.16 12.35
N LEU A 67 -7.54 -4.20 11.87
CA LEU A 67 -8.89 -4.58 12.32
C LEU A 67 -8.88 -5.65 13.42
N ALA A 68 -7.69 -6.11 13.83
CA ALA A 68 -7.48 -7.18 14.80
C ALA A 68 -7.28 -6.64 16.23
#